data_AF-A0A9P7G272-F1
#
_entry.id   AF-A0A9P7G272-F1
#
_cell.length_a   1.000
_cell.length_b   1.000
_cell.length_c   1.000
_cell.angle_alpha   90.00
_cell.angle_beta   90.00
_cell.angle_gamma   90.00
#
_symmetry.space_group_name_H-M   'P 1'
#
loop_
_entity.id
_entity.type
_entity.pdbx_description
1 polymer ?
#
loop_
_entity_poly.entity_id
_entity_poly.type
_entity_poly.pdbx_seq_one_letter_code
_entity_poly.pdbx_strand_id
1 'polypeptide(L)'
;MTTIPTSDITPLISLLIALLDRSGSDGEAFEAASDALQEIMGKSALSDGSGSRTLTEPLLLWTDSRGSKIVENTLGLGDVDDISRSFCKLLVALGDHSTSYIASYIVSPTPVVPLVPPPIGTPEAPPKTRAQLTQSFLRLLLAYTGLPGYYGVDEEESEMTLGFWYLFQEALWSTEYYISEGQEQNSDAAGLDAGADAQAMAKAVYSELVQVLRRKSAFPPKGNGWSKDQVDNFLVYRRDIGDTLINAYYVLRHDMLGYYVGDVAQRLETRQESDGWEEVEATLHCITSIQEALDLETTPHLPRIFSPEILGRLPSTGTYSSWFASQPLDNPGLLMSVLTYVASALTDPSLCLQAANALRNLCDANRKALAPQIGAFAQLHAALGSIPDSEKGKVVQSIASVIQALPAHEEIAPIEAIVDPIVRKLAEALQSSNLLLEEARTLAIHQLETLSGVAKGLTRSTDGLLILGERDSESQTKLDEMIRARDDPRAVKLRESISAALGGVVELWSTDASTSNVSSLFSSYVPLYGSLTIPIGLE
;
A
#
# COMPACT_ATOMS: atom_id res chain seq x y z
N MET A 1 7.72 -6.93 -39.08
CA MET A 1 6.47 -7.57 -39.56
C MET A 1 5.79 -6.59 -40.49
N THR A 2 5.40 -7.01 -41.69
CA THR A 2 4.57 -6.19 -42.60
C THR A 2 3.17 -6.12 -42.03
N THR A 3 2.78 -4.97 -41.50
CA THR A 3 1.41 -4.72 -41.03
C THR A 3 0.47 -4.67 -42.24
N ILE A 4 -0.69 -5.32 -42.12
CA ILE A 4 -1.72 -5.31 -43.16
C ILE A 4 -2.21 -3.85 -43.31
N PRO A 5 -2.35 -3.31 -44.54
CA PRO A 5 -2.83 -1.95 -44.74
C PRO A 5 -4.23 -1.71 -44.15
N THR A 6 -4.46 -0.51 -43.63
CA THR A 6 -5.77 -0.10 -43.07
C THR A 6 -6.92 -0.26 -44.07
N SER A 7 -6.66 -0.07 -45.37
CA SER A 7 -7.65 -0.24 -46.45
C SER A 7 -8.21 -1.65 -46.53
N ASP A 8 -7.40 -2.65 -46.15
CA ASP A 8 -7.74 -4.06 -46.30
C ASP A 8 -8.44 -4.57 -45.04
N ILE A 9 -8.16 -3.97 -43.88
CA ILE A 9 -8.76 -4.30 -42.58
C ILE A 9 -10.12 -3.63 -42.41
N THR A 10 -10.26 -2.36 -42.78
CA THR A 10 -11.45 -1.54 -42.49
C THR A 10 -12.77 -2.19 -42.95
N PRO A 11 -12.88 -2.79 -44.16
CA PRO A 11 -14.10 -3.45 -44.60
C PRO A 11 -14.50 -4.66 -43.73
N LEU A 12 -13.51 -5.35 -43.14
CA LEU A 12 -13.72 -6.55 -42.34
C LEU A 12 -14.36 -6.24 -40.99
N ILE A 13 -14.13 -5.05 -40.42
CA ILE A 13 -14.64 -4.67 -39.09
C ILE A 13 -16.17 -4.79 -39.03
N SER A 14 -16.87 -4.28 -40.05
CA SER A 14 -18.34 -4.35 -40.11
C SER A 14 -18.85 -5.80 -40.15
N LEU A 15 -18.12 -6.69 -40.83
CA LEU A 15 -18.44 -8.11 -40.93
C LEU A 15 -18.18 -8.83 -39.60
N LEU A 16 -17.07 -8.52 -38.94
CA LEU A 16 -16.72 -9.07 -37.63
C LEU A 16 -17.74 -8.67 -36.56
N ILE A 17 -18.13 -7.39 -36.51
CA ILE A 17 -19.19 -6.93 -35.59
C ILE A 17 -20.52 -7.65 -35.88
N ALA A 18 -20.86 -7.88 -37.15
CA ALA A 18 -22.07 -8.62 -37.51
C ALA A 18 -22.01 -10.11 -37.14
N LEU A 19 -20.81 -10.71 -37.02
CA LEU A 19 -20.65 -12.08 -36.54
C LEU A 19 -20.87 -12.18 -35.03
N LEU A 20 -20.55 -11.14 -34.25
CA LEU A 20 -20.86 -11.09 -32.82
C LEU A 20 -22.38 -11.16 -32.53
N ASP A 21 -23.22 -10.74 -33.48
CA ASP A 21 -24.68 -10.76 -33.37
C ASP A 21 -25.32 -12.15 -33.59
N ARG A 22 -24.57 -13.12 -34.12
CA ARG A 22 -25.08 -14.47 -34.42
C ARG A 22 -25.06 -15.42 -33.21
N SER A 23 -24.79 -14.88 -32.01
CA SER A 23 -24.58 -15.57 -30.73
C SER A 23 -25.74 -16.44 -30.23
N GLY A 24 -26.88 -16.51 -30.93
CA GLY A 24 -27.98 -17.40 -30.59
C GLY A 24 -27.79 -18.88 -30.98
N SER A 25 -26.77 -19.23 -31.76
CA SER A 25 -26.56 -20.63 -32.22
C SER A 25 -25.12 -21.11 -32.36
N ASP A 26 -24.11 -20.23 -32.26
CA ASP A 26 -22.71 -20.59 -32.53
C ASP A 26 -21.74 -19.72 -31.70
N GLY A 27 -21.32 -20.23 -30.53
CA GLY A 27 -20.36 -19.55 -29.65
C GLY A 27 -18.96 -19.44 -30.25
N GLU A 28 -18.56 -20.40 -31.10
CA GLU A 28 -17.26 -20.39 -31.76
C GLU A 28 -17.12 -19.21 -32.71
N ALA A 29 -18.19 -18.86 -33.44
CA ALA A 29 -18.20 -17.69 -34.31
C ALA A 29 -18.07 -16.36 -33.55
N PHE A 30 -18.65 -16.28 -32.35
CA PHE A 30 -18.51 -15.11 -31.48
C PHE A 30 -17.06 -14.96 -31.00
N GLU A 31 -16.48 -16.04 -30.49
CA GLU A 31 -15.10 -16.06 -30.00
C GLU A 31 -14.10 -15.71 -31.10
N ALA A 32 -14.21 -16.34 -32.26
CA ALA A 32 -13.32 -16.07 -33.39
C ALA A 32 -13.43 -14.62 -33.89
N ALA A 33 -14.64 -14.04 -33.90
CA ALA A 33 -14.83 -12.65 -34.29
C ALA A 33 -14.28 -11.68 -33.23
N SER A 34 -14.49 -12.00 -31.94
CA SER A 34 -13.93 -11.26 -30.82
C SER A 34 -12.40 -11.26 -30.86
N ASP A 35 -11.77 -12.42 -31.01
CA ASP A 35 -10.31 -12.55 -31.07
C ASP A 35 -9.72 -11.81 -32.28
N ALA A 36 -10.37 -11.88 -33.44
CA ALA A 36 -9.95 -11.11 -34.61
C ALA A 36 -10.02 -9.59 -34.36
N LEU A 37 -11.06 -9.10 -33.68
CA LEU A 37 -11.17 -7.69 -33.31
C LEU A 37 -10.12 -7.28 -32.28
N GLN A 38 -9.83 -8.14 -31.29
CA GLN A 38 -8.74 -7.91 -30.32
C GLN A 38 -7.38 -7.80 -31.03
N GLU A 39 -7.08 -8.70 -31.97
CA GLU A 39 -5.84 -8.65 -32.78
C GLU A 39 -5.77 -7.40 -33.67
N ILE A 40 -6.89 -6.95 -34.24
CA ILE A 40 -6.95 -5.68 -34.99
C ILE A 40 -6.63 -4.50 -34.08
N MET A 41 -7.21 -4.45 -32.89
CA MET A 41 -7.00 -3.37 -31.91
C MET A 41 -5.57 -3.36 -31.33
N GLY A 42 -4.93 -4.53 -31.17
CA GLY A 42 -3.61 -4.64 -30.55
C GLY A 42 -2.42 -4.69 -31.50
N LYS A 43 -2.56 -5.20 -32.73
CA LYS A 43 -1.41 -5.56 -33.59
C LYS A 43 -1.50 -5.09 -35.04
N SER A 44 -2.49 -4.29 -35.39
CA SER A 44 -2.71 -3.84 -36.77
C SER A 44 -2.38 -2.36 -37.00
N ALA A 45 -2.53 -1.87 -38.25
CA ALA A 45 -2.42 -0.44 -38.56
C ALA A 45 -3.55 0.41 -37.93
N LEU A 46 -4.52 -0.23 -37.27
CA LEU A 46 -5.55 0.40 -36.46
C LEU A 46 -5.26 0.31 -34.96
N SER A 47 -4.04 -0.04 -34.52
CA SER A 47 -3.68 -0.01 -33.10
C SER A 47 -3.62 1.43 -32.54
N ASP A 48 -3.47 1.53 -31.22
CA ASP A 48 -3.17 2.78 -30.51
C ASP A 48 -4.21 3.90 -30.73
N GLY A 49 -5.49 3.55 -30.73
CA GLY A 49 -6.61 4.49 -30.84
C GLY A 49 -6.92 4.95 -32.26
N SER A 50 -6.29 4.33 -33.27
CA SER A 50 -6.51 4.65 -34.67
C SER A 50 -7.87 4.16 -35.18
N GLY A 51 -8.48 4.88 -36.12
CA GLY A 51 -9.74 4.47 -36.74
C GLY A 51 -10.97 4.61 -35.85
N SER A 52 -11.06 5.67 -35.05
CA SER A 52 -12.18 5.91 -34.13
C SER A 52 -13.58 5.82 -34.77
N ARG A 53 -13.76 6.34 -35.98
CA ARG A 53 -15.05 6.28 -36.71
C ARG A 53 -15.35 4.90 -37.30
N THR A 54 -14.32 4.11 -37.59
CA THR A 54 -14.43 2.84 -38.33
C THR A 54 -14.39 1.62 -37.42
N LEU A 55 -13.80 1.75 -36.23
CA LEU A 55 -13.59 0.68 -35.24
C LEU A 55 -14.24 1.02 -33.91
N THR A 56 -13.77 2.08 -33.23
CA THR A 56 -14.21 2.43 -31.87
C THR A 56 -15.70 2.75 -31.79
N GLU A 57 -16.20 3.70 -32.57
CA GLU A 57 -17.61 4.13 -32.56
C GLU A 57 -18.59 3.00 -32.93
N PRO A 58 -18.35 2.22 -34.02
CA PRO A 58 -19.17 1.06 -34.33
C PRO A 58 -19.18 -0.01 -33.24
N LEU A 59 -18.02 -0.30 -32.63
CA LEU A 59 -17.94 -1.32 -31.57
C LEU A 59 -18.61 -0.83 -30.28
N LEU A 60 -18.48 0.46 -29.93
CA LEU A 60 -19.19 1.05 -28.80
C LEU A 60 -20.72 1.02 -28.99
N LEU A 61 -21.23 1.27 -30.21
CA LEU A 61 -22.66 1.11 -30.53
C LEU A 61 -23.14 -0.32 -30.35
N TRP A 62 -22.34 -1.29 -30.79
CA TRP A 62 -22.64 -2.71 -30.61
C TRP A 62 -22.61 -3.10 -29.13
N THR A 63 -21.59 -2.66 -28.39
CA THR A 63 -21.43 -2.88 -26.95
C THR A 63 -22.61 -2.31 -26.15
N ASP A 64 -23.05 -1.08 -26.43
CA ASP A 64 -24.20 -0.45 -25.73
C ASP A 64 -25.51 -1.23 -25.93
N SER A 65 -25.69 -1.84 -27.10
CA SER A 65 -26.95 -2.50 -27.46
C SER A 65 -26.98 -4.00 -27.13
N ARG A 66 -25.95 -4.74 -27.55
CA ARG A 66 -25.86 -6.21 -27.44
C ARG A 66 -24.96 -6.62 -26.30
N GLY A 67 -23.81 -5.96 -26.13
CA GLY A 67 -22.90 -6.20 -25.01
C GLY A 67 -23.59 -6.04 -23.65
N SER A 68 -24.44 -5.02 -23.49
CA SER A 68 -25.25 -4.84 -22.28
C SER A 68 -26.08 -6.06 -21.90
N LYS A 69 -26.67 -6.76 -22.88
CA LYS A 69 -27.47 -7.98 -22.64
C LYS A 69 -26.60 -9.15 -22.23
N ILE A 70 -25.38 -9.24 -22.73
CA ILE A 70 -24.42 -10.27 -22.31
C ILE A 70 -24.15 -10.09 -20.82
N VAL A 71 -23.79 -8.87 -20.39
CA VAL A 71 -23.53 -8.57 -18.98
C VAL A 71 -24.77 -8.79 -18.09
N GLU A 72 -25.95 -8.35 -18.53
CA GLU A 72 -27.20 -8.61 -17.81
C GLU A 72 -27.46 -10.10 -17.61
N ASN A 73 -27.20 -10.93 -18.63
CA ASN A 73 -27.34 -12.39 -18.54
C ASN A 73 -26.29 -12.99 -17.60
N THR A 74 -25.03 -12.57 -17.70
CA THR A 74 -23.94 -13.02 -16.81
C THR A 74 -24.27 -12.73 -15.35
N LEU A 75 -24.69 -11.50 -15.04
CA LEU A 75 -25.08 -11.11 -13.68
C LEU A 75 -26.36 -11.82 -13.21
N GLY A 76 -27.29 -12.11 -14.12
CA GLY A 76 -28.54 -12.82 -13.81
C GLY A 76 -28.35 -14.32 -13.55
N LEU A 77 -27.42 -14.96 -14.27
CA LEU A 77 -27.07 -16.37 -14.08
C LEU A 77 -26.10 -16.58 -12.91
N GLY A 78 -25.25 -15.59 -12.63
CA GLY A 78 -24.22 -15.66 -11.61
C GLY A 78 -23.03 -16.54 -12.01
N ASP A 79 -22.84 -16.78 -13.31
CA ASP A 79 -21.76 -17.58 -13.89
C ASP A 79 -21.28 -16.91 -15.19
N VAL A 80 -19.99 -17.09 -15.50
CA VAL A 80 -19.35 -16.51 -16.69
C VAL A 80 -19.15 -17.59 -17.74
N ASP A 81 -20.06 -17.60 -18.72
CA ASP A 81 -19.93 -18.47 -19.90
C ASP A 81 -18.84 -18.00 -20.88
N ASP A 82 -18.52 -18.82 -21.87
CA ASP A 82 -17.43 -18.54 -22.81
C ASP A 82 -17.69 -17.26 -23.65
N ILE A 83 -18.96 -16.97 -23.95
CA ILE A 83 -19.37 -15.73 -24.64
C ILE A 83 -19.10 -14.51 -23.75
N SER A 84 -19.49 -14.58 -22.47
CA SER A 84 -19.25 -13.51 -21.50
C SER A 84 -17.75 -13.29 -21.27
N ARG A 85 -16.96 -14.36 -21.13
CA ARG A 85 -15.51 -14.27 -21.00
C ARG A 85 -14.86 -13.65 -22.23
N SER A 86 -15.27 -14.09 -23.43
CA SER A 86 -14.78 -13.51 -24.69
C SER A 86 -15.21 -12.05 -24.85
N PHE A 87 -16.40 -11.68 -24.38
CA PHE A 87 -16.84 -10.29 -24.37
C PHE A 87 -16.07 -9.43 -23.37
N CYS A 88 -15.72 -9.95 -22.18
CA CYS A 88 -14.84 -9.27 -21.23
C CYS A 88 -13.48 -8.96 -21.87
N LYS A 89 -12.86 -9.95 -22.54
CA LYS A 89 -11.62 -9.75 -23.31
C LYS A 89 -11.75 -8.66 -24.38
N LEU A 90 -12.87 -8.66 -25.11
CA LEU A 90 -13.15 -7.64 -26.11
C LEU A 90 -13.28 -6.25 -25.51
N LEU A 91 -13.93 -6.12 -24.34
CA LEU A 91 -14.05 -4.86 -23.62
C LEU A 91 -12.68 -4.35 -23.14
N VAL A 92 -11.85 -5.23 -22.57
CA VAL A 92 -10.49 -4.88 -22.14
C VAL A 92 -9.67 -4.40 -23.33
N ALA A 93 -9.65 -5.15 -24.43
CA ALA A 93 -8.92 -4.77 -25.64
C ALA A 93 -9.43 -3.46 -26.27
N LEU A 94 -10.75 -3.21 -26.25
CA LEU A 94 -11.32 -1.94 -26.69
C LEU A 94 -10.93 -0.80 -25.74
N GLY A 95 -10.92 -1.07 -24.44
CA GLY A 95 -10.44 -0.16 -23.41
C GLY A 95 -9.01 0.27 -23.72
N ASP A 96 -8.07 -0.67 -23.71
CA ASP A 96 -6.65 -0.42 -23.96
C ASP A 96 -6.43 0.36 -25.27
N HIS A 97 -7.07 -0.08 -26.35
CA HIS A 97 -6.98 0.57 -27.66
C HIS A 97 -7.56 1.98 -27.68
N SER A 98 -8.72 2.22 -27.06
CA SER A 98 -9.47 3.49 -27.19
C SER A 98 -9.51 4.31 -25.91
N THR A 99 -8.60 4.10 -24.98
CA THR A 99 -8.56 4.76 -23.67
C THR A 99 -8.65 6.28 -23.79
N SER A 100 -7.83 6.90 -24.65
CA SER A 100 -7.85 8.36 -24.85
C SER A 100 -9.18 8.85 -25.45
N TYR A 101 -9.80 8.09 -26.36
CA TYR A 101 -11.12 8.42 -26.90
C TYR A 101 -12.18 8.41 -25.79
N ILE A 102 -12.16 7.38 -24.93
CA ILE A 102 -13.10 7.25 -23.81
C ILE A 102 -12.94 8.42 -22.84
N ALA A 103 -11.71 8.78 -22.48
CA ALA A 103 -11.41 9.91 -21.61
C ALA A 103 -11.85 11.26 -22.21
N SER A 104 -11.49 11.54 -23.47
CA SER A 104 -11.80 12.82 -24.12
C SER A 104 -13.30 13.05 -24.36
N TYR A 105 -14.09 11.98 -24.47
CA TYR A 105 -15.51 12.09 -24.85
C TYR A 105 -16.49 11.64 -23.76
N ILE A 106 -16.05 11.54 -22.51
CA ILE A 106 -16.88 11.12 -21.36
C ILE A 106 -18.11 12.01 -21.11
N VAL A 107 -18.06 13.29 -21.51
CA VAL A 107 -19.18 14.26 -21.42
C VAL A 107 -19.58 14.86 -22.78
N SER A 108 -19.06 14.34 -23.89
CA SER A 108 -19.34 14.90 -25.22
C SER A 108 -20.80 14.66 -25.67
N PRO A 109 -21.57 15.71 -25.98
CA PRO A 109 -22.96 15.58 -26.46
C PRO A 109 -23.05 15.22 -27.95
N THR A 110 -21.90 15.02 -28.62
CA THR A 110 -21.85 14.78 -30.07
C THR A 110 -22.55 13.46 -30.42
N PRO A 111 -23.55 13.45 -31.32
CA PRO A 111 -24.20 12.21 -31.75
C PRO A 111 -23.24 11.37 -32.60
N VAL A 112 -23.26 10.06 -32.39
CA VAL A 112 -22.55 9.09 -33.22
C VAL A 112 -23.50 8.60 -34.31
N VAL A 113 -23.08 8.73 -35.57
CA VAL A 113 -23.85 8.29 -36.73
C VAL A 113 -23.36 6.90 -37.13
N PRO A 114 -24.22 5.86 -37.11
CA PRO A 114 -23.84 4.53 -37.57
C PRO A 114 -23.36 4.55 -39.02
N LEU A 115 -22.27 3.85 -39.32
CA LEU A 115 -21.76 3.72 -40.69
C LEU A 115 -22.71 2.95 -41.62
N VAL A 116 -23.49 2.03 -41.04
CA VAL A 116 -24.49 1.25 -41.76
C VAL A 116 -25.87 1.73 -41.28
N PRO A 117 -26.72 2.28 -42.17
CA PRO A 117 -28.07 2.68 -41.79
C PRO A 117 -28.89 1.45 -41.40
N PRO A 118 -29.80 1.59 -40.42
CA PRO A 118 -30.62 0.47 -39.98
C PRO A 118 -31.55 -0.02 -41.11
N PRO A 119 -31.97 -1.30 -41.09
CA PRO A 119 -32.86 -1.85 -42.10
C PRO A 119 -34.16 -1.04 -42.23
N ILE A 120 -34.64 -0.85 -43.46
CA ILE A 120 -35.87 -0.10 -43.74
C ILE A 120 -37.03 -0.72 -42.95
N GLY A 121 -37.65 0.07 -42.07
CA GLY A 121 -38.82 -0.33 -41.26
C GLY A 121 -38.54 -0.60 -39.78
N THR A 122 -37.30 -0.51 -39.31
CA THR A 122 -37.01 -0.51 -37.86
C THR A 122 -37.32 0.86 -37.24
N PRO A 123 -37.92 0.93 -36.04
CA PRO A 123 -38.12 2.20 -35.34
C PRO A 123 -36.77 2.88 -35.10
N GLU A 124 -36.62 4.14 -35.53
CA GLU A 124 -35.42 4.93 -35.27
C GLU A 124 -35.31 5.22 -33.77
N ALA A 125 -34.37 4.54 -33.10
CA ALA A 125 -33.95 4.93 -31.77
C ALA A 125 -33.25 6.30 -31.83
N PRO A 126 -33.38 7.14 -30.79
CA PRO A 126 -32.67 8.42 -30.77
C PRO A 126 -31.16 8.19 -30.91
N PRO A 127 -30.44 9.06 -31.66
CA PRO A 127 -29.01 8.90 -31.89
C PRO A 127 -28.26 8.95 -30.55
N LYS A 128 -27.41 7.96 -30.32
CA LYS A 128 -26.58 7.88 -29.10
C LYS A 128 -25.45 8.89 -29.19
N THR A 129 -25.19 9.61 -28.11
CA THR A 129 -24.03 10.53 -28.03
C THR A 129 -22.76 9.78 -27.68
N ARG A 130 -21.60 10.37 -27.99
CA ARG A 130 -20.30 9.83 -27.57
C ARG A 130 -20.22 9.63 -26.06
N ALA A 131 -20.71 10.59 -25.27
CA ALA A 131 -20.82 10.46 -23.81
C ALA A 131 -21.64 9.25 -23.38
N GLN A 132 -22.81 9.04 -23.98
CA GLN A 132 -23.66 7.91 -23.63
C GLN A 132 -22.95 6.58 -23.90
N LEU A 133 -22.24 6.48 -25.03
CA LEU A 133 -21.52 5.26 -25.40
C LEU A 133 -20.29 5.00 -24.53
N THR A 134 -19.49 6.03 -24.24
CA THR A 134 -18.31 5.91 -23.36
C THR A 134 -18.71 5.58 -21.92
N GLN A 135 -19.75 6.24 -21.40
CA GLN A 135 -20.31 5.92 -20.07
C GLN A 135 -20.93 4.52 -20.03
N SER A 136 -21.53 4.06 -21.13
CA SER A 136 -22.04 2.69 -21.23
C SER A 136 -20.91 1.67 -21.18
N PHE A 137 -19.85 1.89 -21.96
CA PHE A 137 -18.63 1.09 -21.90
C PHE A 137 -18.05 1.01 -20.49
N LEU A 138 -17.86 2.15 -19.82
CA LEU A 138 -17.32 2.21 -18.45
C LEU A 138 -18.19 1.43 -17.47
N ARG A 139 -19.52 1.51 -17.60
CA ARG A 139 -20.46 0.76 -16.76
C ARG A 139 -20.35 -0.75 -16.97
N LEU A 140 -20.24 -1.20 -18.22
CA LEU A 140 -20.12 -2.63 -18.53
C LEU A 140 -18.78 -3.19 -18.08
N LEU A 141 -17.69 -2.45 -18.26
CA LEU A 141 -16.39 -2.86 -17.76
C LEU A 141 -16.38 -2.91 -16.23
N LEU A 142 -16.96 -1.91 -15.56
CA LEU A 142 -17.11 -1.89 -14.11
C LEU A 142 -17.95 -3.06 -13.58
N ALA A 143 -18.95 -3.52 -14.34
CA ALA A 143 -19.70 -4.72 -14.00
C ALA A 143 -18.83 -5.98 -14.01
N TYR A 144 -17.89 -6.09 -14.95
CA TYR A 144 -16.89 -7.17 -14.96
C TYR A 144 -15.87 -7.03 -13.81
N THR A 145 -15.36 -5.82 -13.55
CA THR A 145 -14.52 -5.56 -12.36
C THR A 145 -15.24 -6.00 -11.07
N GLY A 146 -16.55 -5.79 -11.04
CA GLY A 146 -17.42 -6.08 -9.91
C GLY A 146 -18.20 -7.37 -9.98
N LEU A 147 -17.74 -8.38 -10.73
CA LEU A 147 -18.43 -9.68 -10.76
C LEU A 147 -18.68 -10.22 -9.33
N PRO A 148 -19.84 -10.85 -9.09
CA PRO A 148 -20.11 -11.51 -7.82
C PRO A 148 -19.14 -12.69 -7.61
N GLY A 149 -18.92 -13.06 -6.35
CA GLY A 149 -17.98 -14.13 -6.00
C GLY A 149 -16.54 -13.64 -5.83
N TYR A 150 -15.66 -14.62 -5.57
CA TYR A 150 -14.25 -14.44 -5.24
C TYR A 150 -13.36 -14.79 -6.43
N TYR A 151 -12.37 -13.93 -6.67
CA TYR A 151 -11.37 -14.15 -7.70
C TYR A 151 -10.58 -15.44 -7.47
N GLY A 152 -10.30 -16.18 -8.53
CA GLY A 152 -9.55 -17.44 -8.51
C GLY A 152 -10.33 -18.63 -7.96
N VAL A 153 -11.64 -18.45 -7.69
CA VAL A 153 -12.55 -19.50 -7.25
C VAL A 153 -13.83 -19.49 -8.08
N ASP A 154 -14.53 -18.35 -8.09
CA ASP A 154 -15.81 -18.21 -8.78
C ASP A 154 -15.64 -17.56 -10.17
N GLU A 155 -14.65 -16.68 -10.32
CA GLU A 155 -14.37 -15.94 -11.56
C GLU A 155 -12.90 -15.53 -11.64
N GLU A 156 -12.41 -15.20 -12.84
CA GLU A 156 -11.06 -14.67 -13.07
C GLU A 156 -11.08 -13.35 -13.88
N GLU A 157 -12.24 -13.00 -14.44
CA GLU A 157 -12.42 -11.91 -15.38
C GLU A 157 -12.22 -10.51 -14.75
N SER A 158 -12.48 -10.36 -13.45
CA SER A 158 -12.32 -9.08 -12.77
C SER A 158 -10.88 -8.57 -12.77
N GLU A 159 -9.88 -9.46 -12.71
CA GLU A 159 -8.46 -9.11 -12.79
C GLU A 159 -8.10 -8.52 -14.16
N MET A 160 -8.66 -9.08 -15.23
CA MET A 160 -8.41 -8.63 -16.61
C MET A 160 -8.79 -7.15 -16.83
N THR A 161 -9.72 -6.63 -16.02
CA THR A 161 -10.18 -5.25 -16.12
C THR A 161 -9.26 -4.24 -15.44
N LEU A 162 -8.36 -4.67 -14.54
CA LEU A 162 -7.58 -3.78 -13.67
C LEU A 162 -6.64 -2.87 -14.48
N GLY A 163 -6.00 -3.41 -15.51
CA GLY A 163 -5.09 -2.67 -16.39
C GLY A 163 -5.74 -1.45 -17.06
N PHE A 164 -7.00 -1.55 -17.46
CA PHE A 164 -7.73 -0.43 -18.06
C PHE A 164 -7.86 0.74 -17.08
N TRP A 165 -8.13 0.51 -15.80
CA TRP A 165 -8.32 1.60 -14.83
C TRP A 165 -7.03 2.41 -14.63
N TYR A 166 -5.86 1.77 -14.72
CA TYR A 166 -4.58 2.50 -14.77
C TYR A 166 -4.48 3.38 -16.02
N LEU A 167 -4.69 2.81 -17.21
CA LEU A 167 -4.60 3.56 -18.46
C LEU A 167 -5.61 4.71 -18.53
N PHE A 168 -6.82 4.47 -18.05
CA PHE A 168 -7.90 5.45 -18.03
C PHE A 168 -7.54 6.65 -17.15
N GLN A 169 -6.90 6.41 -16.01
CA GLN A 169 -6.38 7.45 -15.14
C GLN A 169 -5.35 8.33 -15.90
N GLU A 170 -4.37 7.72 -16.56
CA GLU A 170 -3.34 8.46 -17.32
C GLU A 170 -3.95 9.24 -18.49
N ALA A 171 -4.93 8.65 -19.17
CA ALA A 171 -5.62 9.29 -20.28
C ALA A 171 -6.43 10.51 -19.84
N LEU A 172 -7.07 10.47 -18.66
CA LEU A 172 -7.80 11.61 -18.10
C LEU A 172 -6.89 12.82 -17.89
N TRP A 173 -5.66 12.61 -17.39
CA TRP A 173 -4.67 13.69 -17.23
C TRP A 173 -4.17 14.30 -18.53
N SER A 174 -4.27 13.53 -19.61
CA SER A 174 -3.85 13.97 -20.95
C SER A 174 -4.97 14.72 -21.70
N THR A 175 -6.17 14.83 -21.12
CA THR A 175 -7.28 15.56 -21.75
C THR A 175 -7.11 17.08 -21.60
N GLU A 176 -7.66 17.83 -22.56
CA GLU A 176 -7.70 19.31 -22.53
C GLU A 176 -8.48 19.87 -21.33
N TYR A 177 -9.23 19.02 -20.63
CA TYR A 177 -10.10 19.36 -19.51
C TYR A 177 -9.42 19.19 -18.13
N TYR A 178 -8.22 18.62 -18.07
CA TYR A 178 -7.54 18.37 -16.80
C TYR A 178 -7.01 19.68 -16.21
N ILE A 179 -7.50 20.04 -15.02
CA ILE A 179 -7.05 21.19 -14.23
C ILE A 179 -6.21 20.65 -13.07
N SER A 180 -4.90 20.92 -13.06
CA SER A 180 -4.07 20.58 -11.90
C SER A 180 -4.40 21.51 -10.73
N GLU A 181 -4.45 20.99 -9.50
CA GLU A 181 -4.53 21.83 -8.31
C GLU A 181 -3.41 22.89 -8.32
N GLY A 182 -3.77 24.17 -8.32
CA GLY A 182 -2.83 25.30 -8.29
C GLY A 182 -2.54 26.00 -9.62
N GLN A 183 -3.13 25.59 -10.75
CA GLN A 183 -3.07 26.37 -12.00
C GLN A 183 -4.36 27.16 -12.23
N GLU A 184 -4.30 28.49 -12.07
CA GLU A 184 -5.30 29.40 -12.61
C GLU A 184 -5.13 29.46 -14.14
N GLN A 185 -6.11 28.98 -14.92
CA GLN A 185 -6.14 29.22 -16.35
C GLN A 185 -7.17 30.29 -16.74
N ASN A 186 -6.66 31.29 -17.46
CA ASN A 186 -7.39 32.20 -18.34
C ASN A 186 -8.05 31.40 -19.50
N SER A 187 -9.14 30.69 -19.23
CA SER A 187 -9.95 30.04 -20.28
C SER A 187 -11.40 30.52 -20.23
N ASP A 188 -12.04 30.56 -21.41
CA ASP A 188 -13.42 31.03 -21.58
C ASP A 188 -14.42 30.22 -20.74
N ALA A 189 -15.47 30.89 -20.24
CA ALA A 189 -16.44 30.32 -19.30
C ALA A 189 -17.10 28.99 -19.74
N ALA A 190 -17.22 28.74 -21.04
CA ALA A 190 -17.81 27.51 -21.58
C ALA A 190 -16.84 26.30 -21.57
N GLY A 191 -15.53 26.53 -21.62
CA GLY A 191 -14.51 25.48 -21.50
C GLY A 191 -14.30 25.02 -20.05
N LEU A 192 -14.47 25.95 -19.10
CA LEU A 192 -14.42 25.69 -17.66
C LEU A 192 -15.57 24.77 -17.19
N ASP A 193 -16.79 24.98 -17.70
CA ASP A 193 -17.98 24.19 -17.34
C ASP A 193 -17.85 22.73 -17.84
N ALA A 194 -17.43 22.55 -19.10
CA ALA A 194 -17.21 21.22 -19.67
C ALA A 194 -16.07 20.45 -18.98
N GLY A 195 -15.02 21.14 -18.52
CA GLY A 195 -13.94 20.53 -17.75
C GLY A 195 -14.38 20.09 -16.36
N ALA A 196 -15.17 20.92 -15.67
CA ALA A 196 -15.75 20.56 -14.38
C ALA A 196 -16.70 19.35 -14.49
N ASP A 197 -17.55 19.31 -15.52
CA ASP A 197 -18.45 18.16 -15.78
C ASP A 197 -17.67 16.88 -16.08
N ALA A 198 -16.60 16.97 -16.89
CA ALA A 198 -15.74 15.82 -17.19
C ALA A 198 -15.04 15.28 -15.93
N GLN A 199 -14.51 16.18 -15.09
CA GLN A 199 -13.89 15.82 -13.82
C GLN A 199 -14.91 15.22 -12.84
N ALA A 200 -16.11 15.78 -12.74
CA ALA A 200 -17.19 15.24 -11.90
C ALA A 200 -17.61 13.84 -12.35
N MET A 201 -17.72 13.62 -13.66
CA MET A 201 -18.05 12.30 -14.21
C MET A 201 -16.91 11.29 -13.97
N ALA A 202 -15.65 11.69 -14.17
CA ALA A 202 -14.51 10.85 -13.85
C ALA A 202 -14.49 10.47 -12.36
N LYS A 203 -14.67 11.44 -11.46
CA LYS A 203 -14.78 11.19 -10.02
C LYS A 203 -15.93 10.24 -9.69
N ALA A 204 -17.09 10.38 -10.34
CA ALA A 204 -18.22 9.47 -10.13
C ALA A 204 -17.86 8.03 -10.52
N VAL A 205 -17.24 7.82 -11.68
CA VAL A 205 -16.79 6.50 -12.15
C VAL A 205 -15.77 5.88 -11.19
N TYR A 206 -14.75 6.64 -10.79
CA TYR A 206 -13.76 6.14 -9.84
C TYR A 206 -14.34 5.91 -8.44
N SER A 207 -15.34 6.69 -8.02
CA SER A 207 -16.03 6.48 -6.74
C SER A 207 -16.77 5.15 -6.70
N GLU A 208 -17.37 4.73 -7.81
CA GLU A 208 -17.98 3.39 -7.93
C GLU A 208 -16.90 2.30 -8.00
N LEU A 209 -15.81 2.54 -8.73
CA LEU A 209 -14.68 1.60 -8.80
C LEU A 209 -14.11 1.28 -7.41
N VAL A 210 -13.83 2.29 -6.58
CA VAL A 210 -13.25 2.05 -5.25
C VAL A 210 -14.20 1.29 -4.31
N GLN A 211 -15.51 1.50 -4.44
CA GLN A 211 -16.52 0.71 -3.72
C GLN A 211 -16.49 -0.76 -4.16
N VAL A 212 -16.41 -1.00 -5.46
CA VAL A 212 -16.33 -2.34 -6.05
C VAL A 212 -15.06 -3.06 -5.60
N LEU A 213 -13.89 -2.41 -5.73
CA LEU A 213 -12.60 -2.99 -5.39
C LEU A 213 -12.48 -3.31 -3.89
N ARG A 214 -13.05 -2.48 -3.02
CA ARG A 214 -13.11 -2.76 -1.58
C ARG A 214 -14.00 -3.96 -1.25
N ARG A 215 -15.04 -4.23 -2.03
CA ARG A 215 -15.83 -5.46 -1.88
C ARG A 215 -15.04 -6.68 -2.38
N LYS A 216 -14.38 -6.56 -3.54
CA LYS A 216 -13.60 -7.65 -4.16
C LYS A 216 -12.33 -8.01 -3.37
N SER A 217 -11.81 -7.11 -2.55
CA SER A 217 -10.65 -7.36 -1.69
C SER A 217 -10.97 -8.04 -0.36
N ALA A 218 -12.25 -8.27 -0.03
CA ALA A 218 -12.67 -8.90 1.21
C ALA A 218 -12.43 -10.41 1.18
N PHE A 219 -11.86 -10.95 2.26
CA PHE A 219 -11.69 -12.40 2.39
C PHE A 219 -13.05 -13.12 2.49
N PRO A 220 -13.12 -14.38 2.04
CA PRO A 220 -14.26 -15.23 2.31
C PRO A 220 -14.40 -15.54 3.81
N PRO A 221 -15.62 -15.85 4.30
CA PRO A 221 -15.83 -16.26 5.68
C PRO A 221 -14.93 -17.44 6.09
N LYS A 222 -14.61 -17.50 7.39
CA LYS A 222 -13.87 -18.63 7.97
C LYS A 222 -14.51 -19.97 7.63
N GLY A 223 -13.67 -20.95 7.26
CA GLY A 223 -14.13 -22.29 6.91
C GLY A 223 -14.58 -22.44 5.45
N ASN A 224 -14.23 -21.50 4.58
CA ASN A 224 -14.49 -21.53 3.12
C ASN A 224 -13.89 -22.74 2.38
N GLY A 225 -12.92 -23.45 2.99
CA GLY A 225 -12.33 -24.65 2.40
C GLY A 225 -11.38 -24.39 1.23
N TRP A 226 -10.90 -23.15 1.06
CA TRP A 226 -9.96 -22.81 0.00
C TRP A 226 -8.65 -23.59 0.15
N SER A 227 -8.13 -24.02 -1.01
CA SER A 227 -6.79 -24.59 -1.10
C SER A 227 -5.74 -23.51 -0.86
N LYS A 228 -4.50 -23.93 -0.60
CA LYS A 228 -3.37 -23.00 -0.48
C LYS A 228 -3.19 -22.17 -1.76
N ASP A 229 -3.31 -22.80 -2.93
CA ASP A 229 -3.13 -22.13 -4.22
C ASP A 229 -4.21 -21.06 -4.46
N GLN A 230 -5.47 -21.33 -4.05
CA GLN A 230 -6.55 -20.34 -4.14
C GLN A 230 -6.30 -19.14 -3.24
N VAL A 231 -5.82 -19.36 -2.02
CA VAL A 231 -5.43 -18.28 -1.10
C VAL A 231 -4.28 -17.47 -1.69
N ASP A 232 -3.24 -18.13 -2.21
CA ASP A 232 -2.07 -17.47 -2.79
C ASP A 232 -2.47 -16.61 -4.02
N ASN A 233 -3.32 -17.13 -4.91
CA ASN A 233 -3.86 -16.39 -6.06
C ASN A 233 -4.69 -15.18 -5.61
N PHE A 234 -5.56 -15.34 -4.62
CA PHE A 234 -6.35 -14.22 -4.09
C PHE A 234 -5.47 -13.14 -3.46
N LEU A 235 -4.38 -13.51 -2.79
CA LEU A 235 -3.43 -12.54 -2.23
C LEU A 235 -2.67 -11.76 -3.31
N VAL A 236 -2.38 -12.37 -4.46
CA VAL A 236 -1.83 -11.66 -5.63
C VAL A 236 -2.87 -10.65 -6.14
N TYR A 237 -4.10 -11.10 -6.38
CA TYR A 237 -5.18 -10.23 -6.83
C TYR A 237 -5.45 -9.05 -5.88
N ARG A 238 -5.41 -9.25 -4.56
CA ARG A 238 -5.53 -8.17 -3.57
C ARG A 238 -4.43 -7.11 -3.70
N ARG A 239 -3.24 -7.49 -4.18
CA ARG A 239 -2.13 -6.58 -4.46
C ARG A 239 -2.39 -5.79 -5.73
N ASP A 240 -2.86 -6.45 -6.78
CA ASP A 240 -3.22 -5.79 -8.06
C ASP A 240 -4.38 -4.80 -7.87
N ILE A 241 -5.34 -5.13 -7.00
CA ILE A 241 -6.35 -4.18 -6.51
C ILE A 241 -5.66 -2.99 -5.84
N GLY A 242 -4.70 -3.24 -4.95
CA GLY A 242 -3.97 -2.19 -4.24
C GLY A 242 -3.28 -1.21 -5.19
N ASP A 243 -2.61 -1.73 -6.22
CA ASP A 243 -1.95 -0.92 -7.26
C ASP A 243 -2.98 -0.09 -8.04
N THR A 244 -4.14 -0.68 -8.36
CA THR A 244 -5.25 0.04 -9.01
C THR A 244 -5.81 1.16 -8.11
N LEU A 245 -5.90 0.93 -6.80
CA LEU A 245 -6.38 1.91 -5.84
C LEU A 245 -5.43 3.11 -5.68
N ILE A 246 -4.12 2.92 -5.81
CA ILE A 246 -3.15 4.01 -5.84
C ILE A 246 -3.48 4.96 -7.00
N ASN A 247 -3.75 4.43 -8.19
CA ASN A 247 -4.15 5.21 -9.36
C ASN A 247 -5.50 5.91 -9.13
N ALA A 248 -6.49 5.21 -8.54
CA ALA A 248 -7.76 5.83 -8.19
C ALA A 248 -7.61 7.00 -7.20
N TYR A 249 -6.66 6.92 -6.26
CA TYR A 249 -6.37 8.01 -5.33
C TYR A 249 -5.90 9.27 -6.04
N TYR A 250 -5.15 9.13 -7.15
CA TYR A 250 -4.73 10.25 -7.97
C TYR A 250 -5.89 11.02 -8.65
N VAL A 251 -7.07 10.40 -8.77
CA VAL A 251 -8.29 11.03 -9.30
C VAL A 251 -9.19 11.58 -8.19
N LEU A 252 -9.41 10.79 -7.13
CA LEU A 252 -10.36 11.11 -6.07
C LEU A 252 -9.77 11.91 -4.91
N ARG A 253 -8.46 11.78 -4.66
CA ARG A 253 -7.75 12.41 -3.54
C ARG A 253 -8.46 12.16 -2.20
N HIS A 254 -8.66 13.20 -1.41
CA HIS A 254 -9.23 13.12 -0.07
C HIS A 254 -10.63 12.50 -0.05
N ASP A 255 -11.42 12.61 -1.13
CA ASP A 255 -12.77 12.05 -1.22
C ASP A 255 -12.74 10.52 -1.03
N MET A 256 -11.72 9.85 -1.59
CA MET A 256 -11.54 8.40 -1.48
C MET A 256 -11.20 7.97 -0.05
N LEU A 257 -10.27 8.68 0.59
CA LEU A 257 -9.92 8.37 1.97
C LEU A 257 -11.11 8.67 2.91
N GLY A 258 -11.83 9.77 2.68
CA GLY A 258 -13.05 10.10 3.41
C GLY A 258 -14.10 8.99 3.34
N TYR A 259 -14.30 8.42 2.15
CA TYR A 259 -15.17 7.25 1.95
C TYR A 259 -14.71 6.04 2.79
N TYR A 260 -13.44 5.62 2.68
CA TYR A 260 -12.97 4.44 3.41
C TYR A 260 -12.95 4.63 4.93
N VAL A 261 -12.58 5.81 5.40
CA VAL A 261 -12.62 6.14 6.84
C VAL A 261 -14.05 6.14 7.35
N GLY A 262 -15.00 6.65 6.55
CA GLY A 262 -16.43 6.55 6.86
C GLY A 262 -16.93 5.10 6.90
N ASP A 263 -16.58 4.30 5.89
CA ASP A 263 -16.99 2.89 5.78
C ASP A 263 -16.48 2.05 6.95
N VAL A 264 -15.20 2.17 7.32
CA VAL A 264 -14.64 1.41 8.45
C VAL A 264 -15.25 1.86 9.78
N ALA A 265 -15.47 3.16 9.99
CA ALA A 265 -16.10 3.67 11.20
C ALA A 265 -17.53 3.15 11.35
N GLN A 266 -18.34 3.23 10.29
CA GLN A 266 -19.71 2.74 10.29
C GLN A 266 -19.79 1.22 10.55
N ARG A 267 -18.88 0.44 9.95
CA ARG A 267 -18.82 -1.01 10.17
C ARG A 267 -18.44 -1.35 11.59
N LEU A 268 -17.44 -0.66 12.17
CA LEU A 268 -17.07 -0.83 13.58
C LEU A 268 -18.16 -0.35 14.56
N GLU A 269 -19.02 0.58 14.14
CA GLU A 269 -20.16 1.03 14.93
C GLU A 269 -21.29 0.00 14.97
N THR A 270 -21.58 -0.62 13.84
CA THR A 270 -22.71 -1.54 13.66
C THR A 270 -22.36 -3.00 13.91
N ARG A 271 -21.07 -3.33 14.08
CA ARG A 271 -20.56 -4.69 14.26
C ARG A 271 -21.10 -5.35 15.53
N GLN A 272 -21.54 -6.60 15.38
CA GLN A 272 -21.89 -7.51 16.47
C GLN A 272 -20.74 -8.50 16.76
N GLU A 273 -20.74 -9.14 17.93
CA GLU A 273 -19.70 -10.11 18.30
C GLU A 273 -19.65 -11.34 17.38
N SER A 274 -20.79 -11.72 16.80
CA SER A 274 -20.91 -12.82 15.83
C SER A 274 -20.34 -12.50 14.46
N ASP A 275 -20.14 -11.22 14.15
CA ASP A 275 -19.75 -10.80 12.82
C ASP A 275 -18.27 -11.11 12.56
N GLY A 276 -17.97 -11.34 11.28
CA GLY A 276 -16.62 -11.47 10.80
C GLY A 276 -15.76 -10.21 10.98
N TRP A 277 -14.48 -10.35 10.66
CA TRP A 277 -13.54 -9.22 10.52
C TRP A 277 -13.17 -8.96 9.06
N GLU A 278 -13.54 -9.87 8.15
CA GLU A 278 -13.19 -9.89 6.73
C GLU A 278 -13.57 -8.58 6.04
N GLU A 279 -14.76 -8.06 6.36
CA GLU A 279 -15.21 -6.78 5.83
C GLU A 279 -14.39 -5.61 6.38
N VAL A 280 -14.19 -5.51 7.69
CA VAL A 280 -13.39 -4.42 8.27
C VAL A 280 -11.95 -4.45 7.76
N GLU A 281 -11.38 -5.66 7.65
CA GLU A 281 -10.05 -5.92 7.11
C GLU A 281 -9.95 -5.47 5.65
N ALA A 282 -10.97 -5.72 4.81
CA ALA A 282 -10.97 -5.27 3.42
C ALA A 282 -10.83 -3.75 3.28
N THR A 283 -11.56 -2.98 4.09
CA THR A 283 -11.45 -1.52 4.09
C THR A 283 -10.07 -1.07 4.58
N LEU A 284 -9.55 -1.67 5.64
CA LEU A 284 -8.21 -1.37 6.15
C LEU A 284 -7.12 -1.70 5.13
N HIS A 285 -7.24 -2.84 4.43
CA HIS A 285 -6.36 -3.20 3.32
C HIS A 285 -6.35 -2.10 2.26
N CYS A 286 -7.52 -1.66 1.78
CA CYS A 286 -7.62 -0.58 0.79
C CYS A 286 -6.98 0.74 1.26
N ILE A 287 -7.15 1.11 2.53
CA ILE A 287 -6.50 2.29 3.10
C ILE A 287 -4.97 2.10 3.14
N THR A 288 -4.49 0.92 3.53
CA THR A 288 -3.06 0.63 3.58
C THR A 288 -2.42 0.54 2.19
N SER A 289 -3.16 0.12 1.17
CA SER A 289 -2.66 0.09 -0.21
C SER A 289 -2.30 1.48 -0.74
N ILE A 290 -3.05 2.51 -0.34
CA ILE A 290 -2.82 3.89 -0.82
C ILE A 290 -1.86 4.70 0.08
N GLN A 291 -1.31 4.09 1.13
CA GLN A 291 -0.55 4.81 2.16
C GLN A 291 0.62 5.63 1.63
N GLU A 292 1.32 5.14 0.60
CA GLU A 292 2.51 5.80 0.05
C GLU A 292 2.15 7.01 -0.82
N ALA A 293 0.90 7.09 -1.30
CA ALA A 293 0.40 8.19 -2.10
C ALA A 293 -0.19 9.33 -1.25
N LEU A 294 -0.37 9.13 0.06
CA LEU A 294 -0.95 10.13 0.97
C LEU A 294 0.09 11.20 1.32
N ASP A 295 -0.33 12.47 1.21
CA ASP A 295 0.42 13.58 1.82
C ASP A 295 -0.02 13.73 3.28
N LEU A 296 0.87 13.32 4.18
CA LEU A 296 0.59 13.17 5.61
C LEU A 296 0.30 14.51 6.32
N GLU A 297 0.80 15.62 5.78
CA GLU A 297 0.61 16.94 6.39
C GLU A 297 -0.74 17.56 6.04
N THR A 298 -1.27 17.25 4.85
CA THR A 298 -2.46 17.92 4.28
C THR A 298 -3.73 17.07 4.35
N THR A 299 -3.61 15.77 4.66
CA THR A 299 -4.73 14.83 4.62
C THR A 299 -5.66 14.95 5.85
N PRO A 300 -6.91 15.43 5.69
CA PRO A 300 -7.78 15.77 6.82
C PRO A 300 -8.39 14.56 7.53
N HIS A 301 -8.51 13.41 6.85
CA HIS A 301 -9.17 12.22 7.38
C HIS A 301 -8.24 11.33 8.22
N LEU A 302 -6.93 11.53 8.12
CA LEU A 302 -5.92 10.72 8.78
C LEU A 302 -6.08 10.67 10.31
N PRO A 303 -6.31 11.79 11.04
CA PRO A 303 -6.46 11.75 12.50
C PRO A 303 -7.63 10.89 12.99
N ARG A 304 -8.70 10.77 12.20
CA ARG A 304 -9.88 9.97 12.58
C ARG A 304 -9.56 8.47 12.61
N ILE A 305 -8.66 8.00 11.75
CA ILE A 305 -8.22 6.60 11.70
C ILE A 305 -7.57 6.19 13.03
N PHE A 306 -6.77 7.09 13.59
CA PHE A 306 -6.08 6.89 14.87
C PHE A 306 -6.95 7.15 16.09
N SER A 307 -8.19 7.60 15.89
CA SER A 307 -9.08 7.92 17.00
C SER A 307 -9.57 6.64 17.70
N PRO A 308 -10.03 6.75 18.96
CA PRO A 308 -10.67 5.63 19.67
C PRO A 308 -11.90 5.06 18.96
N GLU A 309 -12.52 5.83 18.05
CA GLU A 309 -13.65 5.38 17.23
C GLU A 309 -13.26 4.20 16.34
N ILE A 310 -12.07 4.26 15.72
CA ILE A 310 -11.58 3.23 14.80
C ILE A 310 -10.54 2.36 15.52
N LEU A 311 -9.36 2.90 15.82
CA LEU A 311 -8.25 2.15 16.39
C LEU A 311 -8.62 1.48 17.73
N GLY A 312 -9.40 2.17 18.57
CA GLY A 312 -9.84 1.64 19.87
C GLY A 312 -10.82 0.46 19.77
N ARG A 313 -11.40 0.22 18.59
CA ARG A 313 -12.35 -0.89 18.32
C ARG A 313 -11.74 -2.01 17.47
N LEU A 314 -10.52 -1.82 16.95
CA LEU A 314 -9.80 -2.84 16.21
C LEU A 314 -9.31 -3.96 17.16
N PRO A 315 -9.20 -5.20 16.67
CA PRO A 315 -8.66 -6.29 17.47
C PRO A 315 -7.19 -5.98 17.76
N SER A 316 -6.72 -6.33 18.96
CA SER A 316 -5.33 -6.11 19.40
C SER A 316 -4.28 -6.92 18.63
N THR A 317 -4.62 -7.48 17.47
CA THR A 317 -3.78 -8.35 16.66
C THR A 317 -2.78 -7.61 15.78
N GLY A 318 -2.81 -6.28 15.71
CA GLY A 318 -1.66 -5.51 15.23
C GLY A 318 -1.26 -5.72 13.75
N THR A 319 -2.05 -6.37 12.90
CA THR A 319 -1.66 -6.67 11.50
C THR A 319 -1.36 -5.40 10.68
N TYR A 320 -2.00 -4.27 11.00
CA TYR A 320 -1.76 -2.96 10.39
C TYR A 320 -0.84 -2.03 11.20
N SER A 321 -0.22 -2.56 12.27
CA SER A 321 0.68 -1.80 13.14
C SER A 321 1.83 -1.14 12.38
N SER A 322 2.35 -1.79 11.34
CA SER A 322 3.44 -1.25 10.52
C SER A 322 3.06 0.01 9.75
N TRP A 323 1.79 0.13 9.33
CA TRP A 323 1.28 1.33 8.66
C TRP A 323 1.11 2.49 9.64
N PHE A 324 0.53 2.20 10.81
CA PHE A 324 0.36 3.17 11.88
C PHE A 324 1.71 3.68 12.43
N ALA A 325 2.78 2.92 12.23
CA ALA A 325 4.12 3.19 12.72
C ALA A 325 4.94 4.18 11.89
N SER A 326 4.62 4.42 10.63
CA SER A 326 5.41 5.35 9.79
C SER A 326 4.95 6.81 9.86
N GLN A 327 3.96 7.10 10.71
CA GLN A 327 3.25 8.38 10.70
C GLN A 327 3.88 9.38 11.70
N PRO A 328 4.26 10.59 11.26
CA PRO A 328 4.57 11.69 12.16
C PRO A 328 3.24 12.21 12.75
N LEU A 329 2.88 11.72 13.92
CA LEU A 329 1.66 12.16 14.61
C LEU A 329 2.00 13.36 15.50
N ASP A 330 1.68 14.56 15.03
CA ASP A 330 1.84 15.80 15.82
C ASP A 330 0.97 15.83 17.09
N ASN A 331 0.00 14.92 17.21
CA ASN A 331 -0.83 14.76 18.39
C ASN A 331 -0.27 13.64 19.29
N PRO A 332 0.33 13.97 20.45
CA PRO A 332 0.89 12.97 21.36
C PRO A 332 -0.14 11.95 21.88
N GLY A 333 -1.43 12.30 21.94
CA GLY A 333 -2.49 11.41 22.39
C GLY A 333 -2.81 10.29 21.39
N LEU A 334 -2.80 10.61 20.09
CA LEU A 334 -2.98 9.61 19.03
C LEU A 334 -1.77 8.66 18.96
N LEU A 335 -0.58 9.23 19.08
CA LEU A 335 0.67 8.49 19.08
C LEU A 335 0.74 7.46 20.23
N MET A 336 0.32 7.84 21.44
CA MET A 336 0.22 6.91 22.57
C MET A 336 -0.86 5.83 22.39
N SER A 337 -1.95 6.15 21.68
CA SER A 337 -2.99 5.18 21.35
C SER A 337 -2.47 4.10 20.39
N VAL A 338 -1.73 4.51 19.36
CA VAL A 338 -1.02 3.60 18.45
C VAL A 338 0.01 2.77 19.20
N LEU A 339 0.86 3.38 20.03
CA LEU A 339 1.85 2.66 20.82
C LEU A 339 1.21 1.58 21.70
N THR A 340 0.12 1.90 22.38
CA THR A 340 -0.59 0.95 23.24
C THR A 340 -1.15 -0.22 22.42
N TYR A 341 -1.74 0.08 21.26
CA TYR A 341 -2.25 -0.92 20.33
C TYR A 341 -1.13 -1.87 19.85
N VAL A 342 -0.01 -1.32 19.36
CA VAL A 342 1.14 -2.11 18.90
C VAL A 342 1.77 -2.92 20.03
N ALA A 343 1.94 -2.32 21.21
CA ALA A 343 2.53 -2.99 22.37
C ALA A 343 1.67 -4.18 22.84
N SER A 344 0.34 -4.09 22.75
CA SER A 344 -0.55 -5.19 23.12
C SER A 344 -0.33 -6.46 22.28
N ALA A 345 0.03 -6.29 20.99
CA ALA A 345 0.28 -7.39 20.05
C ALA A 345 1.62 -8.10 20.28
N LEU A 346 2.55 -7.53 21.04
CA LEU A 346 3.88 -8.12 21.29
C LEU A 346 3.83 -9.42 22.12
N THR A 347 2.75 -9.61 22.90
CA THR A 347 2.57 -10.80 23.74
C THR A 347 2.04 -12.00 22.96
N ASP A 348 1.53 -11.80 21.74
CA ASP A 348 1.07 -12.87 20.87
C ASP A 348 2.23 -13.39 20.00
N PRO A 349 2.65 -14.67 20.15
CA PRO A 349 3.76 -15.22 19.37
C PRO A 349 3.57 -15.16 17.86
N SER A 350 2.34 -15.22 17.36
CA SER A 350 2.04 -15.21 15.93
C SER A 350 2.20 -13.82 15.29
N LEU A 351 2.12 -12.77 16.11
CA LEU A 351 2.12 -11.37 15.67
C LEU A 351 3.35 -10.60 16.16
N CYS A 352 4.08 -11.15 17.12
CA CYS A 352 5.19 -10.50 17.80
C CYS A 352 6.23 -9.93 16.83
N LEU A 353 6.58 -10.67 15.76
CA LEU A 353 7.50 -10.20 14.73
C LEU A 353 7.01 -8.92 14.04
N GLN A 354 5.74 -8.89 13.63
CA GLN A 354 5.13 -7.74 12.97
C GLN A 354 5.01 -6.55 13.93
N ALA A 355 4.53 -6.81 15.15
CA ALA A 355 4.39 -5.81 16.19
C ALA A 355 5.74 -5.19 16.61
N ALA A 356 6.81 -5.99 16.72
CA ALA A 356 8.14 -5.51 17.07
C ALA A 356 8.75 -4.65 15.95
N ASN A 357 8.54 -5.03 14.68
CA ASN A 357 8.96 -4.22 13.54
C ASN A 357 8.20 -2.88 13.48
N ALA A 358 6.88 -2.92 13.72
CA ALA A 358 6.04 -1.73 13.77
C ALA A 358 6.45 -0.79 14.91
N LEU A 359 6.61 -1.33 16.13
CA LEU A 359 7.06 -0.55 17.28
C LEU A 359 8.39 0.16 16.99
N ARG A 360 9.35 -0.56 16.38
CA ARG A 360 10.64 0.00 16.00
C ARG A 360 10.47 1.17 15.05
N ASN A 361 9.71 0.99 13.97
CA ASN A 361 9.50 2.05 12.99
C ASN A 361 8.78 3.26 13.61
N LEU A 362 7.81 3.03 14.51
CA LEU A 362 7.06 4.08 15.21
C LEU A 362 7.95 4.92 16.11
N CYS A 363 8.75 4.26 16.93
CA CYS A 363 9.70 4.92 17.80
C CYS A 363 10.78 5.67 17.01
N ASP A 364 11.22 5.11 15.88
CA ASP A 364 12.25 5.71 15.03
C ASP A 364 11.77 6.95 14.28
N ALA A 365 10.54 6.94 13.77
CA ALA A 365 9.94 8.09 13.10
C ALA A 365 9.53 9.22 14.06
N ASN A 366 9.17 8.88 15.31
CA ASN A 366 8.57 9.82 16.27
C ASN A 366 9.44 10.08 17.52
N ARG A 367 10.77 9.94 17.43
CA ARG A 367 11.69 10.03 18.59
C ARG A 367 11.42 11.26 19.48
N LYS A 368 11.38 12.45 18.87
CA LYS A 368 11.18 13.74 19.58
C LYS A 368 9.80 13.85 20.24
N ALA A 369 8.74 13.38 19.57
CA ALA A 369 7.38 13.40 20.10
C ALA A 369 7.19 12.40 21.27
N LEU A 370 7.96 11.30 21.27
CA LEU A 370 7.88 10.24 22.27
C LEU A 370 8.79 10.46 23.48
N ALA A 371 9.86 11.24 23.35
CA ALA A 371 10.80 11.50 24.42
C ALA A 371 10.14 11.92 25.76
N PRO A 372 9.13 12.83 25.78
CA PRO A 372 8.43 13.19 27.02
C PRO A 372 7.68 12.02 27.69
N GLN A 373 7.38 10.96 26.94
CA GLN A 373 6.64 9.78 27.39
C GLN A 373 7.56 8.60 27.73
N ILE A 374 8.87 8.81 27.90
CA ILE A 374 9.83 7.75 28.18
C ILE A 374 9.46 6.87 29.39
N GLY A 375 8.74 7.42 30.38
CA GLY A 375 8.22 6.66 31.52
C GLY A 375 7.27 5.52 31.12
N ALA A 376 6.51 5.66 30.04
CA ALA A 376 5.64 4.58 29.53
C ALA A 376 6.45 3.41 28.96
N PHE A 377 7.64 3.68 28.40
CA PHE A 377 8.54 2.65 27.87
C PHE A 377 9.21 1.82 28.98
N ALA A 378 9.21 2.28 30.23
CA ALA A 378 9.66 1.46 31.36
C ALA A 378 8.75 0.24 31.58
N GLN A 379 7.44 0.38 31.34
CA GLN A 379 6.49 -0.74 31.42
C GLN A 379 6.71 -1.74 30.28
N LEU A 380 6.99 -1.23 29.08
CA LEU A 380 7.34 -2.06 27.92
C LEU A 380 8.65 -2.84 28.15
N HIS A 381 9.66 -2.20 28.75
CA HIS A 381 10.90 -2.85 29.16
C HIS A 381 10.66 -3.95 30.20
N ALA A 382 9.79 -3.69 31.20
CA ALA A 382 9.42 -4.70 32.19
C ALA A 382 8.69 -5.92 31.57
N ALA A 383 7.93 -5.70 30.50
CA ALA A 383 7.22 -6.74 29.75
C ALA A 383 8.13 -7.56 28.80
N LEU A 384 9.43 -7.24 28.67
CA LEU A 384 10.36 -8.02 27.83
C LEU A 384 10.42 -9.51 28.21
N GLY A 385 10.12 -9.86 29.47
CA GLY A 385 10.08 -11.25 29.92
C GLY A 385 9.06 -12.13 29.20
N SER A 386 7.95 -11.55 28.72
CA SER A 386 6.89 -12.27 28.00
C SER A 386 7.08 -12.30 26.48
N ILE A 387 8.12 -11.66 25.95
CA ILE A 387 8.37 -11.54 24.52
C ILE A 387 9.37 -12.63 24.09
N PRO A 388 9.19 -13.28 22.92
CA PRO A 388 10.18 -14.19 22.35
C PRO A 388 11.56 -13.55 22.20
N ASP A 389 12.62 -14.31 22.51
CA ASP A 389 14.01 -13.81 22.45
C ASP A 389 14.34 -13.20 21.08
N SER A 390 13.89 -13.80 19.96
CA SER A 390 14.17 -13.27 18.61
C SER A 390 13.74 -11.82 18.38
N GLU A 391 12.72 -11.33 19.10
CA GLU A 391 12.14 -10.00 18.90
C GLU A 391 12.58 -8.97 19.97
N LYS A 392 13.16 -9.42 21.10
CA LYS A 392 13.59 -8.53 22.20
C LYS A 392 14.55 -7.44 21.72
N GLY A 393 15.47 -7.78 20.83
CA GLY A 393 16.42 -6.83 20.25
C GLY A 393 15.74 -5.64 19.57
N LYS A 394 14.61 -5.87 18.87
CA LYS A 394 13.86 -4.81 18.20
C LYS A 394 13.08 -3.94 19.18
N VAL A 395 12.52 -4.52 20.23
CA VAL A 395 11.82 -3.76 21.28
C VAL A 395 12.80 -2.85 22.01
N VAL A 396 13.98 -3.38 22.39
CA VAL A 396 15.02 -2.59 23.04
C VAL A 396 15.58 -1.51 22.08
N GLN A 397 15.75 -1.82 20.79
CA GLN A 397 16.08 -0.81 19.77
C GLN A 397 15.04 0.31 19.73
N SER A 398 13.75 -0.01 19.83
CA SER A 398 12.65 0.97 19.82
C SER A 398 12.76 1.92 21.02
N ILE A 399 13.00 1.37 22.22
CA ILE A 399 13.21 2.16 23.45
C ILE A 399 14.44 3.06 23.29
N ALA A 400 15.53 2.52 22.74
CA ALA A 400 16.76 3.27 22.48
C ALA A 400 16.55 4.44 21.49
N SER A 401 15.76 4.26 20.43
CA SER A 401 15.40 5.34 19.49
C SER A 401 14.70 6.51 20.21
N VAL A 402 13.82 6.23 21.17
CA VAL A 402 13.15 7.29 21.96
C VAL A 402 14.11 7.96 22.93
N ILE A 403 14.95 7.19 23.62
CA ILE A 403 15.97 7.72 24.54
C ILE A 403 16.89 8.70 23.82
N GLN A 404 17.30 8.39 22.58
CA GLN A 404 18.18 9.25 21.80
C GLN A 404 17.68 10.69 21.64
N ALA A 405 16.36 10.92 21.67
CA ALA A 405 15.79 12.26 21.53
C ALA A 405 15.67 13.05 22.86
N LEU A 406 16.07 12.46 23.99
CA LEU A 406 16.16 13.17 25.27
C LEU A 406 17.35 14.16 25.27
N PRO A 407 17.36 15.13 26.19
CA PRO A 407 18.56 15.92 26.47
C PRO A 407 19.70 15.01 26.95
N ALA A 408 20.94 15.32 26.55
CA ALA A 408 22.11 14.46 26.77
C ALA A 408 22.33 14.03 28.25
N HIS A 409 21.96 14.87 29.21
CA HIS A 409 22.08 14.55 30.63
C HIS A 409 21.00 13.58 31.16
N GLU A 410 19.83 13.56 30.52
CA GLU A 410 18.70 12.68 30.85
C GLU A 410 18.83 11.31 30.18
N GLU A 411 19.62 11.19 29.10
CA GLU A 411 19.87 9.93 28.39
C GLU A 411 20.57 8.87 29.25
N ILE A 412 21.44 9.29 30.17
CA ILE A 412 22.39 8.40 30.87
C ILE A 412 21.66 7.32 31.67
N ALA A 413 20.73 7.69 32.53
CA ALA A 413 20.06 6.73 33.42
C ALA A 413 19.17 5.72 32.66
N PRO A 414 18.35 6.12 31.66
CA PRO A 414 17.65 5.18 30.78
C PRO A 414 18.57 4.24 30.00
N ILE A 415 19.72 4.72 29.49
CA ILE A 415 20.69 3.87 28.79
C ILE A 415 21.28 2.82 29.75
N GLU A 416 21.70 3.22 30.95
CA GLU A 416 22.16 2.28 31.97
C GLU A 416 21.11 1.22 32.27
N ALA A 417 19.85 1.61 32.46
CA ALA A 417 18.76 0.71 32.80
C ALA A 417 18.51 -0.38 31.75
N ILE A 418 18.69 -0.09 30.46
CA ILE A 418 18.51 -1.07 29.37
C ILE A 418 19.79 -1.86 29.06
N VAL A 419 20.98 -1.28 29.23
CA VAL A 419 22.25 -1.91 28.87
C VAL A 419 22.81 -2.80 29.98
N ASP A 420 22.75 -2.38 31.25
CA ASP A 420 23.32 -3.13 32.38
C ASP A 420 22.83 -4.58 32.47
N PRO A 421 21.51 -4.87 32.31
CA PRO A 421 21.03 -6.24 32.32
C PRO A 421 21.59 -7.10 31.18
N ILE A 422 21.83 -6.50 30.00
CA ILE A 422 22.36 -7.18 28.81
C ILE A 422 23.83 -7.53 29.04
N VAL A 423 24.63 -6.55 29.50
CA VAL A 423 26.07 -6.75 29.78
C VAL A 423 26.28 -7.75 30.90
N ARG A 424 25.45 -7.72 31.94
CA ARG A 424 25.52 -8.69 33.05
C ARG A 424 25.21 -10.11 32.58
N LYS A 425 24.15 -10.31 31.79
CA LYS A 425 23.85 -11.63 31.20
C LYS A 425 24.94 -12.12 30.26
N LEU A 426 25.56 -11.21 29.49
CA LEU A 426 26.70 -11.55 28.64
C LEU A 426 27.91 -12.00 29.48
N ALA A 427 28.20 -11.30 30.58
CA ALA A 427 29.26 -11.71 31.51
C ALA A 427 28.96 -13.07 32.18
N GLU A 428 27.71 -13.33 32.58
CA GLU A 428 27.27 -14.63 33.11
C GLU A 428 27.45 -15.75 32.07
N ALA A 429 27.12 -15.49 30.80
CA ALA A 429 27.35 -16.42 29.69
C ALA A 429 28.85 -16.72 29.50
N LEU A 430 29.70 -15.70 29.56
CA LEU A 430 31.15 -15.87 29.44
C LEU A 430 31.74 -16.67 30.60
N GLN A 431 31.23 -16.50 31.82
CA GLN A 431 31.68 -17.26 33.00
C GLN A 431 31.20 -18.73 32.98
N SER A 432 30.01 -18.99 32.44
CA SER A 432 29.41 -20.33 32.35
C SER A 432 29.84 -21.14 31.12
N SER A 433 30.57 -20.50 30.19
CA SER A 433 31.15 -21.11 28.98
C SER A 433 32.02 -22.35 29.23
N ASN A 434 32.61 -22.46 30.43
CA ASN A 434 33.44 -23.60 30.84
C ASN A 434 32.63 -24.89 31.11
N LEU A 435 31.30 -24.81 31.24
CA LEU A 435 30.43 -25.92 31.63
C LEU A 435 29.38 -26.27 30.56
N LEU A 436 28.83 -25.26 29.86
CA LEU A 436 27.75 -25.41 28.89
C LEU A 436 28.00 -24.54 27.65
N LEU A 437 29.00 -24.92 26.85
CA LEU A 437 29.57 -24.08 25.77
C LEU A 437 28.51 -23.62 24.74
N GLU A 438 27.62 -24.50 24.30
CA GLU A 438 26.60 -24.18 23.28
C GLU A 438 25.45 -23.29 23.82
N GLU A 439 24.99 -23.53 25.05
CA GLU A 439 23.95 -22.71 25.68
C GLU A 439 24.48 -21.31 26.02
N ALA A 440 25.69 -21.24 26.58
CA ALA A 440 26.38 -19.99 26.85
C ALA A 440 26.64 -19.19 25.56
N ARG A 441 27.01 -19.87 24.47
CA ARG A 441 27.20 -19.27 23.15
C ARG A 441 25.89 -18.70 22.60
N THR A 442 24.80 -19.48 22.63
CA THR A 442 23.49 -19.04 22.14
C THR A 442 22.99 -17.82 22.91
N LEU A 443 23.13 -17.85 24.23
CA LEU A 443 22.80 -16.72 25.10
C LEU A 443 23.64 -15.49 24.78
N ALA A 444 24.95 -15.65 24.58
CA ALA A 444 25.84 -14.55 24.24
C ALA A 444 25.51 -13.93 22.89
N ILE A 445 25.26 -14.74 21.85
CA ILE A 445 24.81 -14.25 20.53
C ILE A 445 23.55 -13.40 20.69
N HIS A 446 22.56 -13.90 21.43
CA HIS A 446 21.31 -13.19 21.66
C HIS A 446 21.50 -11.85 22.41
N GLN A 447 22.35 -11.81 23.43
CA GLN A 447 22.68 -10.55 24.13
C GLN A 447 23.43 -9.57 23.23
N LEU A 448 24.33 -10.05 22.38
CA LEU A 448 25.07 -9.21 21.44
C LEU A 448 24.15 -8.61 20.36
N GLU A 449 23.21 -9.39 19.82
CA GLU A 449 22.19 -8.89 18.90
C GLU A 449 21.31 -7.81 19.55
N THR A 450 20.93 -8.01 20.82
CA THR A 450 20.17 -7.02 21.59
C THR A 450 20.98 -5.73 21.80
N LEU A 451 22.28 -5.85 22.11
CA LEU A 451 23.19 -4.71 22.24
C LEU A 451 23.38 -3.98 20.90
N SER A 452 23.45 -4.70 19.78
CA SER A 452 23.44 -4.12 18.43
C SER A 452 22.15 -3.35 18.15
N GLY A 453 21.01 -3.86 18.60
CA GLY A 453 19.72 -3.16 18.55
C GLY A 453 19.77 -1.81 19.29
N VAL A 454 20.28 -1.80 20.52
CA VAL A 454 20.50 -0.55 21.30
C VAL A 454 21.36 0.44 20.51
N ALA A 455 22.47 -0.02 19.93
CA ALA A 455 23.38 0.82 19.13
C ALA A 455 22.66 1.52 17.99
N LYS A 456 21.89 0.75 17.23
CA LYS A 456 21.15 1.23 16.07
C LYS A 456 20.09 2.26 16.48
N GLY A 457 19.39 2.03 17.59
CA GLY A 457 18.41 2.99 18.10
C GLY A 457 19.05 4.31 18.58
N LEU A 458 20.18 4.23 19.28
CA LEU A 458 20.92 5.41 19.75
C LEU A 458 21.64 6.18 18.63
N THR A 459 21.76 5.60 17.44
CA THR A 459 22.37 6.28 16.29
C THR A 459 21.46 7.42 15.83
N ARG A 460 21.97 8.65 15.79
CA ARG A 460 21.21 9.82 15.33
C ARG A 460 20.93 9.71 13.82
N SER A 461 19.66 9.58 13.43
CA SER A 461 19.22 9.59 12.03
C SER A 461 19.42 10.97 11.42
N THR A 462 20.37 11.11 10.49
CA THR A 462 20.58 12.26 9.55
C THR A 462 20.83 13.67 10.10
N ASP A 463 20.41 14.02 11.32
CA ASP A 463 20.59 15.35 11.93
C ASP A 463 22.06 15.62 12.36
N GLY A 464 22.87 14.56 12.48
CA GLY A 464 24.28 14.68 12.86
C GLY A 464 25.18 15.32 11.80
N LEU A 465 24.77 15.30 10.52
CA LEU A 465 25.51 15.91 9.42
C LEU A 465 25.27 17.41 9.27
N LEU A 466 24.12 17.93 9.75
CA LEU A 466 23.79 19.36 9.69
C LEU A 466 24.47 20.18 10.79
N ILE A 467 24.87 19.55 11.91
CA ILE A 467 25.63 20.22 13.00
C ILE A 467 27.03 20.67 12.54
N LEU A 468 27.55 20.11 11.44
CA LEU A 468 28.90 20.40 10.95
C LEU A 468 28.97 21.61 9.98
N GLY A 469 27.82 22.06 9.44
CA GLY A 469 27.76 23.14 8.45
C GLY A 469 27.50 24.53 9.02
N GLU A 470 26.67 24.63 10.07
CA GLU A 470 26.20 25.91 10.60
C GLU A 470 26.73 26.15 12.02
N ARG A 471 27.70 27.06 12.15
CA ARG A 471 28.32 27.48 13.41
C ARG A 471 27.41 28.44 14.20
N ASP A 472 26.22 27.98 14.55
CA ASP A 472 25.31 28.74 15.40
C ASP A 472 25.59 28.42 16.88
N SER A 473 25.36 29.39 17.77
CA SER A 473 25.63 29.27 19.22
C SER A 473 24.84 28.14 19.89
N GLU A 474 23.66 27.81 19.35
CA GLU A 474 22.82 26.72 19.85
C GLU A 474 23.41 25.33 19.55
N SER A 475 24.01 25.15 18.37
CA SER A 475 24.69 23.91 17.97
C SER A 475 25.92 23.61 18.82
N GLN A 476 26.68 24.66 19.19
CA GLN A 476 27.83 24.53 20.09
C GLN A 476 27.41 24.13 21.51
N THR A 477 26.32 24.72 22.02
CA THR A 477 25.82 24.40 23.37
C THR A 477 25.37 22.94 23.45
N LYS A 478 24.66 22.43 22.43
CA LYS A 478 24.27 21.01 22.35
C LYS A 478 25.48 20.08 22.28
N LEU A 479 26.55 20.47 21.58
CA LEU A 479 27.79 19.69 21.51
C LEU A 479 28.49 19.63 22.88
N ASP A 480 28.57 20.74 23.61
CA ASP A 480 29.17 20.79 24.95
C ASP A 480 28.40 19.95 25.97
N GLU A 481 27.06 19.96 25.90
CA GLU A 481 26.22 19.10 26.74
C GLU A 481 26.46 17.61 26.46
N MET A 482 26.62 17.23 25.19
CA MET A 482 26.97 15.86 24.82
C MET A 482 28.35 15.45 25.35
N ILE A 483 29.35 16.34 25.29
CA ILE A 483 30.68 16.07 25.83
C ILE A 483 30.61 15.85 27.34
N ARG A 484 29.85 16.68 28.06
CA ARG A 484 29.65 16.52 29.51
C ARG A 484 28.94 15.21 29.87
N ALA A 485 27.92 14.81 29.11
CA ALA A 485 27.24 13.55 29.32
C ALA A 485 28.15 12.34 29.05
N ARG A 486 29.03 12.44 28.06
CA ARG A 486 30.06 11.43 27.75
C ARG A 486 31.07 11.27 28.90
N ASP A 487 31.46 12.36 29.53
CA ASP A 487 32.44 12.36 30.63
C ASP A 487 31.80 12.04 31.99
N ASP A 488 30.48 11.82 32.05
CA ASP A 488 29.82 11.33 33.26
C ASP A 488 30.44 9.97 33.66
N PRO A 489 30.87 9.78 34.93
CA PRO A 489 31.46 8.54 35.41
C PRO A 489 30.62 7.29 35.12
N ARG A 490 29.29 7.44 35.09
CA ARG A 490 28.34 6.37 34.75
C ARG A 490 28.47 5.91 33.31
N ALA A 491 28.49 6.85 32.37
CA ALA A 491 28.66 6.57 30.95
C ALA A 491 30.05 5.98 30.64
N VAL A 492 31.09 6.44 31.34
CA VAL A 492 32.45 5.85 31.24
C VAL A 492 32.45 4.39 31.71
N LYS A 493 31.93 4.12 32.91
CA LYS A 493 31.86 2.78 33.48
C LYS A 493 31.06 1.81 32.59
N LEU A 494 29.96 2.29 32.01
CA LEU A 494 29.14 1.49 31.10
C LEU A 494 29.93 1.09 29.84
N ARG A 495 30.66 2.03 29.24
CA ARG A 495 31.53 1.76 28.08
C ARG A 495 32.65 0.79 28.39
N GLU A 496 33.29 0.92 29.56
CA GLU A 496 34.30 -0.02 30.02
C GLU A 496 33.71 -1.42 30.20
N SER A 497 32.52 -1.52 30.78
CA SER A 497 31.82 -2.80 31.00
C SER A 497 31.43 -3.48 29.68
N ILE A 498 30.90 -2.72 28.72
CA ILE A 498 30.63 -3.22 27.37
C ILE A 498 31.93 -3.69 26.69
N SER A 499 32.99 -2.88 26.75
CA SER A 499 34.28 -3.19 26.12
C SER A 499 34.90 -4.46 26.71
N ALA A 500 34.83 -4.63 28.03
CA ALA A 500 35.31 -5.82 28.71
C ALA A 500 34.51 -7.07 28.32
N ALA A 501 33.18 -6.96 28.24
CA ALA A 501 32.33 -8.08 27.83
C ALA A 501 32.61 -8.48 26.36
N LEU A 502 32.74 -7.51 25.45
CA LEU A 502 33.09 -7.77 24.05
C LEU A 502 34.50 -8.35 23.89
N GLY A 503 35.47 -7.85 24.66
CA GLY A 503 36.81 -8.41 24.72
C GLY A 503 36.78 -9.89 25.12
N GLY A 504 36.01 -10.23 26.16
CA GLY A 504 35.82 -11.62 26.58
C GLY A 504 35.17 -12.52 25.53
N VAL A 505 34.17 -12.02 24.78
CA VAL A 505 33.54 -12.75 23.65
C VAL A 505 34.56 -13.05 22.56
N VAL A 506 35.38 -12.05 22.18
CA VAL A 506 36.40 -12.21 21.13
C VAL A 506 37.49 -13.17 21.57
N GLU A 507 37.97 -13.07 22.80
CA GLU A 507 38.98 -13.99 23.35
C GLU A 507 38.51 -15.45 23.35
N LEU A 508 37.25 -15.69 23.71
CA LEU A 508 36.71 -17.05 23.82
C LEU A 508 36.32 -17.68 22.47
N TRP A 509 35.82 -16.88 21.52
CA TRP A 509 35.18 -17.39 20.30
C TRP A 509 35.78 -16.87 18.99
N SER A 510 36.97 -16.25 19.01
CA SER A 510 37.67 -15.71 17.83
C SER A 510 37.81 -16.64 16.61
N THR A 511 37.72 -17.97 16.80
CA THR A 511 37.91 -18.97 15.75
C THR A 511 36.63 -19.54 15.15
N ASP A 512 35.45 -19.20 15.69
CA ASP A 512 34.17 -19.79 15.24
C ASP A 512 33.57 -18.98 14.07
N ALA A 513 33.18 -19.66 12.99
CA ALA A 513 32.62 -19.04 11.79
C ALA A 513 31.23 -18.43 12.03
N SER A 514 30.48 -18.91 13.03
CA SER A 514 29.19 -18.35 13.43
C SER A 514 29.30 -17.02 14.18
N THR A 515 30.45 -16.77 14.81
CA THR A 515 30.85 -15.47 15.34
C THR A 515 31.39 -14.55 14.24
N SER A 516 31.28 -14.87 12.94
CA SER A 516 31.48 -13.85 11.88
C SER A 516 30.49 -12.68 12.01
N ASN A 517 29.34 -12.89 12.66
CA ASN A 517 28.44 -11.81 13.08
C ASN A 517 29.09 -10.84 14.08
N VAL A 518 30.19 -11.20 14.74
CA VAL A 518 31.03 -10.29 15.54
C VAL A 518 31.62 -9.17 14.68
N SER A 519 31.90 -9.40 13.40
CA SER A 519 32.27 -8.32 12.48
C SER A 519 31.13 -7.31 12.27
N SER A 520 29.88 -7.77 12.17
CA SER A 520 28.69 -6.89 12.09
C SER A 520 28.40 -6.18 13.41
N LEU A 521 28.79 -6.81 14.54
CA LEU A 521 28.78 -6.20 15.86
C LEU A 521 29.84 -5.12 15.96
N PHE A 522 31.06 -5.31 15.46
CA PHE A 522 32.06 -4.24 15.35
C PHE A 522 31.57 -3.10 14.44
N SER A 523 30.92 -3.40 13.31
CA SER A 523 30.30 -2.38 12.45
C SER A 523 29.15 -1.63 13.13
N SER A 524 28.44 -2.25 14.09
CA SER A 524 27.41 -1.62 14.94
C SER A 524 28.01 -0.97 16.21
N TYR A 525 29.18 -1.43 16.62
CA TYR A 525 29.96 -0.92 17.74
C TYR A 525 30.57 0.42 17.38
N VAL A 526 31.02 0.62 16.13
CA VAL A 526 31.50 1.93 15.66
C VAL A 526 30.45 3.05 15.86
N PRO A 527 29.15 2.86 15.60
CA PRO A 527 28.12 3.82 16.00
C PRO A 527 27.72 3.78 17.49
N LEU A 528 27.94 2.72 18.27
CA LEU A 528 27.69 2.74 19.72
C LEU A 528 28.82 3.45 20.48
N TYR A 529 30.07 3.14 20.12
CA TYR A 529 31.24 3.97 20.39
C TYR A 529 30.97 5.35 19.84
N GLY A 530 30.66 5.55 18.56
CA GLY A 530 30.42 6.83 17.88
C GLY A 530 29.27 7.71 18.42
N SER A 531 28.15 7.12 18.85
CA SER A 531 27.02 7.86 19.44
C SER A 531 27.31 8.22 20.90
N LEU A 532 28.16 7.43 21.58
CA LEU A 532 28.81 7.80 22.84
C LEU A 532 30.14 8.57 22.62
N THR A 533 30.56 8.78 21.36
CA THR A 533 31.90 9.21 20.93
C THR A 533 31.86 9.82 19.50
N ILE A 534 31.34 11.06 19.43
CA ILE A 534 31.75 12.17 18.54
C ILE A 534 31.11 12.32 17.13
N PRO A 535 31.02 13.56 16.61
CA PRO A 535 31.40 13.86 15.24
C PRO A 535 32.88 14.33 15.21
N ILE A 536 33.81 13.38 15.13
CA ILE A 536 35.16 13.61 14.57
C ILE A 536 35.13 12.70 13.34
N GLY A 537 35.11 13.24 12.13
CA GLY A 537 36.24 13.98 11.60
C GLY A 537 37.30 12.95 11.22
N LEU A 538 37.33 12.60 9.94
CA LEU A 538 38.38 11.81 9.30
C LEU A 538 39.76 12.04 9.93
N GLU A 539 40.40 10.97 10.40
CA GLU A 539 41.76 10.57 10.03
C GLU A 539 41.84 9.04 9.90
#